data_AF-A0A0S8D3U0-F1
#
_entry.id   AF-A0A0S8D3U0-F1
#
_cell.length_a   1.000
_cell.length_b   1.000
_cell.length_c   1.000
_cell.angle_alpha   90.00
_cell.angle_beta   90.00
_cell.angle_gamma   90.00
#
_symmetry.space_group_name_H-M   'P 1'
#
loop_
_entity.id
_entity.type
_entity.pdbx_description
1 polymer ?
#
loop_
_entity_poly.entity_id
_entity_poly.type
_entity_poly.pdbx_seq_one_letter_code
_entity_poly.pdbx_strand_id
1 'polypeptide(L)'
;MCLIVLAWKTHPRYSLVLATNRDEFFDRPSSPLDYWDDRPDVIGGRDIEKGGSWFATNVDGRWAAVTNFRDGGTAPPSSLSRGHLVAGYVTSPASASTYAAEISQPLSDYPGCNLLFGDGQSLYYASNRHRPGAPTRVIALSPGIYGLSNHLLDTPWPKVEHCKASMRKLLDAGETGLDDQLFELLADRALAADEDLPQTGVAVDRERMLSSTFI
;
A
#
# COMPACT_ATOMS: atom_id res chain seq x y z
N MET A 1 -8.32 -0.37 -7.88
CA MET A 1 -6.86 -0.19 -7.94
C MET A 1 -6.44 0.43 -6.62
N CYS A 2 -5.16 0.42 -6.30
CA CYS A 2 -4.71 0.92 -5.00
C CYS A 2 -3.61 1.94 -5.22
N LEU A 3 -3.50 2.86 -4.28
CA LEU A 3 -2.40 3.79 -4.18
C LEU A 3 -2.01 3.95 -2.73
N ILE A 4 -0.72 3.95 -2.47
CA ILE A 4 -0.11 4.35 -1.20
C ILE A 4 0.99 5.33 -1.56
N VAL A 5 0.98 6.50 -0.92
CA VAL A 5 2.13 7.41 -0.88
C VAL A 5 2.53 7.57 0.58
N LEU A 6 3.82 7.44 0.87
CA LEU A 6 4.32 7.57 2.23
C LEU A 6 5.63 8.32 2.28
N ALA A 7 5.83 8.98 3.41
CA ALA A 7 7.02 9.70 3.78
C ALA A 7 7.57 9.11 5.07
N TRP A 8 8.73 8.46 4.97
CA TRP A 8 9.36 7.76 6.07
C TRP A 8 10.57 8.54 6.57
N LYS A 9 10.53 8.98 7.84
CA LYS A 9 11.60 9.74 8.52
C LYS A 9 12.10 10.95 7.71
N THR A 10 11.19 11.64 7.05
CA THR A 10 11.46 12.82 6.21
C THR A 10 10.77 14.09 6.72
N HIS A 11 9.91 13.98 7.73
CA HIS A 11 9.28 15.13 8.39
C HIS A 11 9.93 15.40 9.75
N PRO A 12 10.17 16.66 10.17
CA PRO A 12 10.77 16.97 11.46
C PRO A 12 9.94 16.51 12.67
N ARG A 13 8.61 16.38 12.52
CA ARG A 13 7.70 15.97 13.61
C ARG A 13 7.16 14.54 13.47
N TYR A 14 7.01 14.04 12.24
CA TYR A 14 6.33 12.78 11.97
C TYR A 14 7.32 11.73 11.47
N SER A 15 7.46 10.63 12.20
CA SER A 15 8.29 9.50 11.72
C SER A 15 7.71 8.87 10.46
N LEU A 16 6.39 8.90 10.30
CA LEU A 16 5.67 8.41 9.13
C LEU A 16 4.52 9.35 8.80
N VAL A 17 4.41 9.73 7.53
CA VAL A 17 3.18 10.25 6.93
C VAL A 17 2.75 9.26 5.85
N LEU A 18 1.50 8.82 5.85
CA LEU A 18 0.99 7.84 4.89
C LEU A 18 -0.42 8.24 4.45
N ALA A 19 -0.64 8.22 3.14
CA ALA A 19 -1.93 8.43 2.52
C ALA A 19 -2.20 7.29 1.54
N THR A 20 -3.41 6.72 1.58
CA THR A 20 -3.75 5.52 0.82
C THR A 20 -5.19 5.53 0.32
N ASN A 21 -5.37 5.11 -0.93
CA ASN A 21 -6.65 4.78 -1.54
C ASN A 21 -6.75 3.28 -1.78
N ARG A 22 -7.88 2.71 -1.38
CA ARG A 22 -8.34 1.39 -1.82
C ARG A 22 -9.51 1.59 -2.77
N ASP A 23 -9.27 1.56 -4.07
CA ASP A 23 -10.34 1.43 -5.05
C ASP A 23 -10.68 -0.06 -5.21
N GLU A 24 -11.86 -0.42 -4.74
CA GLU A 24 -12.41 -1.77 -4.77
C GLU A 24 -13.79 -1.74 -5.42
N PHE A 25 -14.28 -2.89 -5.85
CA PHE A 25 -15.69 -3.05 -6.21
C PHE A 25 -16.62 -2.65 -5.06
N PHE A 26 -17.66 -1.88 -5.40
CA PHE A 26 -18.67 -1.40 -4.45
C PHE A 26 -19.46 -2.52 -3.76
N ASP A 27 -19.53 -3.71 -4.37
CA ASP A 27 -20.23 -4.88 -3.83
C ASP A 27 -19.37 -5.71 -2.85
N ARG A 28 -18.09 -5.37 -2.66
CA ARG A 28 -17.23 -6.03 -1.67
C ARG A 28 -17.39 -5.40 -0.28
N PRO A 29 -18.08 -6.05 0.66
CA PRO A 29 -18.41 -5.45 1.94
C PRO A 29 -17.17 -5.26 2.82
N SER A 30 -17.11 -4.12 3.51
CA SER A 30 -16.08 -3.83 4.52
C SER A 30 -16.66 -3.12 5.74
N SER A 31 -16.05 -3.34 6.90
CA SER A 31 -16.34 -2.55 8.10
C SER A 31 -15.72 -1.15 7.99
N PRO A 32 -16.31 -0.14 8.65
CA PRO A 32 -15.68 1.17 8.81
C PRO A 32 -14.37 1.06 9.60
N LEU A 33 -13.60 2.16 9.62
CA LEU A 33 -12.42 2.29 10.47
C LEU A 33 -12.84 2.24 11.94
N ASP A 34 -12.45 1.17 12.62
CA ASP A 34 -12.69 0.98 14.05
C ASP A 34 -11.65 0.01 14.62
N TYR A 35 -11.69 -0.19 15.93
CA TYR A 35 -11.05 -1.31 16.59
C TYR A 35 -11.65 -2.63 16.14
N TRP A 36 -10.83 -3.68 16.02
CA TRP A 36 -11.35 -5.01 15.67
C TRP A 36 -11.93 -5.70 16.90
N ASP A 37 -13.14 -6.24 16.77
CA ASP A 37 -13.84 -6.92 17.88
C ASP A 37 -13.05 -8.09 18.48
N ASP A 38 -12.36 -8.88 17.65
CA ASP A 38 -11.56 -10.04 18.05
C ASP A 38 -10.11 -9.68 18.43
N ARG A 39 -9.67 -8.46 18.09
CA ARG A 39 -8.33 -7.91 18.35
C ARG A 39 -8.42 -6.42 18.68
N PRO A 40 -8.87 -6.06 19.90
CA PRO A 40 -9.08 -4.65 20.30
C PRO A 40 -7.80 -3.82 20.37
N ASP A 41 -6.64 -4.43 20.16
CA ASP A 41 -5.34 -3.76 19.98
C ASP A 41 -5.08 -3.33 18.53
N VAL A 42 -5.94 -3.71 17.58
CA VAL A 42 -5.83 -3.40 16.16
C VAL A 42 -6.92 -2.43 15.72
N ILE A 43 -6.54 -1.41 14.96
CA ILE A 43 -7.41 -0.39 14.37
C ILE A 43 -7.25 -0.44 12.85
N GLY A 44 -8.36 -0.52 12.11
CA GLY A 44 -8.32 -0.54 10.66
C GLY A 44 -9.63 -1.02 10.05
N GLY A 45 -9.87 -0.71 8.78
CA GLY A 45 -11.00 -1.30 8.07
C GLY A 45 -10.81 -2.81 7.87
N ARG A 46 -11.90 -3.58 7.90
CA ARG A 46 -11.87 -5.04 7.74
C ARG A 46 -12.67 -5.47 6.52
N ASP A 47 -12.12 -6.39 5.76
CA ASP A 47 -12.83 -7.11 4.70
C ASP A 47 -13.78 -8.12 5.34
N ILE A 48 -15.09 -7.92 5.17
CA ILE A 48 -16.13 -8.79 5.76
C ILE A 48 -16.20 -10.13 5.03
N GLU A 49 -15.86 -10.18 3.74
CA GLU A 49 -15.94 -11.39 2.94
C GLU A 49 -14.80 -12.37 3.22
N LYS A 50 -13.58 -11.84 3.42
CA LYS A 50 -12.36 -12.67 3.60
C LYS A 50 -11.71 -12.55 4.97
N GLY A 51 -12.18 -11.67 5.85
CA GLY A 51 -11.72 -11.55 7.25
C GLY A 51 -10.33 -10.91 7.44
N GLY A 52 -9.75 -10.28 6.40
CA GLY A 52 -8.46 -9.57 6.45
C GLY A 52 -8.60 -8.04 6.39
N SER A 53 -7.52 -7.33 6.06
CA SER A 53 -7.54 -5.86 5.92
C SER A 53 -6.65 -5.36 4.78
N TRP A 54 -6.92 -4.17 4.27
CA TRP A 54 -6.05 -3.49 3.31
C TRP A 54 -5.05 -2.55 3.98
N PHE A 55 -5.41 -2.01 5.14
CA PHE A 55 -4.60 -1.16 5.99
C PHE A 55 -5.07 -1.29 7.43
N ALA A 56 -4.13 -1.58 8.33
CA ALA A 56 -4.41 -1.61 9.76
C ALA A 56 -3.16 -1.21 10.55
N THR A 57 -3.40 -0.75 11.77
CA THR A 57 -2.39 -0.40 12.76
C THR A 57 -2.66 -1.15 14.06
N ASN A 58 -1.64 -1.38 14.86
CA ASN A 58 -1.74 -1.83 16.24
C ASN A 58 -1.45 -0.64 17.17
N VAL A 59 -2.04 -0.62 18.37
CA VAL A 59 -1.79 0.40 19.40
C VAL A 59 -0.33 0.49 19.83
N ASP A 60 0.47 -0.55 19.61
CA ASP A 60 1.92 -0.56 19.85
C ASP A 60 2.76 0.10 18.75
N GLY A 61 2.12 0.66 17.72
CA GLY A 61 2.77 1.40 16.63
C GLY A 61 3.09 0.57 15.39
N ARG A 62 2.78 -0.73 15.38
CA ARG A 62 2.88 -1.54 14.16
C ARG A 62 1.80 -1.17 13.16
N TRP A 63 2.11 -1.30 11.88
CA TRP A 63 1.15 -1.09 10.82
C TRP A 63 1.52 -1.89 9.58
N ALA A 64 0.50 -2.22 8.77
CA ALA A 64 0.71 -2.81 7.47
C ALA A 64 -0.32 -2.32 6.45
N ALA A 65 0.08 -2.33 5.19
CA ALA A 65 -0.74 -1.94 4.05
C ALA A 65 -0.45 -2.86 2.87
N VAL A 66 -1.48 -3.27 2.12
CA VAL A 66 -1.32 -4.15 0.96
C VAL A 66 -1.92 -3.53 -0.30
N THR A 67 -1.24 -3.69 -1.43
CA THR A 67 -1.80 -3.41 -2.76
C THR A 67 -1.83 -4.68 -3.60
N ASN A 68 -2.83 -4.82 -4.48
CA ASN A 68 -2.79 -5.86 -5.50
C ASN A 68 -1.75 -5.52 -6.56
N PHE A 69 -1.10 -6.54 -7.13
CA PHE A 69 -0.24 -6.39 -8.29
C PHE A 69 -1.05 -6.60 -9.58
N ARG A 70 -0.80 -5.78 -10.60
CA ARG A 70 -1.44 -5.80 -11.92
C ARG A 70 -0.47 -6.44 -12.91
N ASP A 71 -0.58 -7.75 -13.09
CA ASP A 71 0.21 -8.55 -14.05
C ASP A 71 -0.66 -9.25 -15.10
N GLY A 72 -1.97 -8.96 -15.16
CA GLY A 72 -2.90 -9.59 -16.09
C GLY A 72 -3.19 -11.07 -15.80
N GLY A 73 -2.60 -11.65 -14.76
CA GLY A 73 -2.78 -13.04 -14.38
C GLY A 73 -4.07 -13.26 -13.58
N THR A 74 -4.66 -14.45 -13.72
CA THR A 74 -5.71 -14.93 -12.82
C THR A 74 -5.09 -15.53 -11.57
N ALA A 75 -5.60 -15.14 -10.40
CA ALA A 75 -5.21 -15.78 -9.14
C ALA A 75 -5.56 -17.27 -9.14
N PRO A 76 -4.71 -18.15 -8.60
CA PRO A 76 -5.08 -19.55 -8.39
C PRO A 76 -6.33 -19.65 -7.51
N PRO A 77 -7.26 -20.61 -7.77
CA PRO A 77 -8.50 -20.73 -7.00
C PRO A 77 -8.32 -20.94 -5.50
N SER A 78 -7.19 -21.50 -5.06
CA SER A 78 -6.87 -21.81 -3.66
C SER A 78 -6.02 -20.75 -2.96
N SER A 79 -5.82 -19.58 -3.58
CA SER A 79 -4.93 -18.56 -3.02
C SER A 79 -5.52 -17.90 -1.78
N LEU A 80 -4.70 -17.63 -0.77
CA LEU A 80 -5.10 -16.89 0.43
C LEU A 80 -5.48 -15.44 0.09
N SER A 81 -6.31 -14.82 0.93
CA SER A 81 -6.63 -13.40 0.76
C SER A 81 -5.42 -12.55 1.12
N ARG A 82 -5.01 -11.64 0.23
CA ARG A 82 -3.93 -10.67 0.47
C ARG A 82 -4.08 -9.90 1.78
N GLY A 83 -5.33 -9.66 2.21
CA GLY A 83 -5.58 -8.95 3.45
C GLY A 83 -5.17 -9.72 4.71
N HIS A 84 -4.93 -11.03 4.63
CA HIS A 84 -4.34 -11.81 5.71
C HIS A 84 -2.87 -11.48 5.97
N LEU A 85 -2.15 -10.91 4.99
CA LEU A 85 -0.79 -10.39 5.21
C LEU A 85 -0.79 -9.21 6.18
N VAL A 86 -1.74 -8.28 5.98
CA VAL A 86 -1.92 -7.12 6.87
C VAL A 86 -2.33 -7.60 8.26
N ALA A 87 -3.38 -8.40 8.34
CA ALA A 87 -3.86 -8.96 9.61
C ALA A 87 -2.76 -9.74 10.33
N GLY A 88 -2.02 -10.59 9.62
CA GLY A 88 -0.95 -11.42 10.16
C GLY A 88 0.16 -10.58 10.80
N TYR A 89 0.58 -9.47 10.18
CA TYR A 89 1.61 -8.62 10.76
C TYR A 89 1.12 -7.84 11.99
N VAL A 90 -0.02 -7.15 11.89
CA VAL A 90 -0.51 -6.26 12.97
C VAL A 90 -0.97 -7.03 14.20
N THR A 91 -1.23 -8.34 14.06
CA THR A 91 -1.64 -9.23 15.15
C THR A 91 -0.50 -10.08 15.73
N SER A 92 0.63 -10.16 15.04
CA SER A 92 1.83 -10.93 15.44
C SER A 92 2.44 -10.37 16.74
N PRO A 93 3.28 -11.12 17.47
CA PRO A 93 4.16 -10.54 18.49
C PRO A 93 5.57 -10.22 17.94
N ALA A 94 5.86 -10.57 16.68
CA ALA A 94 7.19 -10.42 16.09
C ALA A 94 7.53 -8.95 15.80
N SER A 95 8.81 -8.60 15.93
CA SER A 95 9.34 -7.34 15.41
C SER A 95 9.21 -7.29 13.89
N ALA A 96 9.28 -6.09 13.30
CA ALA A 96 9.26 -5.94 11.84
C ALA A 96 10.41 -6.72 11.17
N SER A 97 11.60 -6.72 11.75
CA SER A 97 12.76 -7.43 11.21
C SER A 97 12.61 -8.96 11.24
N THR A 98 12.07 -9.51 12.32
CA THR A 98 11.78 -10.95 12.42
C THR A 98 10.70 -11.35 11.42
N TYR A 99 9.60 -10.59 11.35
CA TYR A 99 8.53 -10.86 10.40
C TYR A 99 9.02 -10.79 8.94
N ALA A 100 9.90 -9.83 8.62
CA ALA A 100 10.52 -9.71 7.31
C ALA A 100 11.34 -10.94 6.91
N ALA A 101 12.01 -11.60 7.85
CA ALA A 101 12.78 -12.81 7.58
C ALA A 101 11.87 -14.03 7.32
N GLU A 102 10.69 -14.06 7.94
CA GLU A 102 9.80 -15.23 7.94
C GLU A 102 8.75 -15.20 6.82
N ILE A 103 8.34 -14.02 6.35
CA ILE A 103 7.21 -13.86 5.42
C ILE A 103 7.49 -14.35 3.99
N SER A 104 8.76 -14.58 3.61
CA SER A 104 9.12 -14.85 2.20
C SER A 104 8.42 -16.07 1.59
N GLN A 105 8.34 -17.18 2.34
CA GLN A 105 7.66 -18.40 1.87
C GLN A 105 6.12 -18.23 1.86
N PRO A 106 5.48 -17.78 2.96
CA PRO A 106 4.04 -17.47 2.97
C PRO A 106 3.61 -16.54 1.84
N LEU A 107 4.44 -15.56 1.44
CA LEU A 107 4.06 -14.59 0.41
C LEU A 107 3.76 -15.24 -0.95
N SER A 108 4.30 -16.44 -1.21
CA SER A 108 4.03 -17.20 -2.44
C SER A 108 2.62 -17.83 -2.50
N ASP A 109 1.93 -17.95 -1.35
CA ASP A 109 0.56 -18.50 -1.24
C ASP A 109 -0.53 -17.47 -1.63
N TYR A 110 -0.13 -16.23 -1.85
CA TYR A 110 -1.03 -15.12 -2.17
C TYR A 110 -1.03 -14.79 -3.67
N PRO A 111 -2.12 -14.22 -4.20
CA PRO A 111 -2.10 -13.58 -5.52
C PRO A 111 -1.02 -12.49 -5.58
N GLY A 112 -0.72 -12.01 -6.80
CA GLY A 112 0.19 -10.89 -7.02
C GLY A 112 -0.11 -9.73 -6.06
N CYS A 113 0.87 -9.36 -5.24
CA CYS A 113 0.70 -8.34 -4.21
C CYS A 113 1.99 -7.61 -3.85
N ASN A 114 1.81 -6.48 -3.18
CA ASN A 114 2.84 -5.76 -2.48
C ASN A 114 2.39 -5.54 -1.04
N LEU A 115 3.31 -5.64 -0.09
CA LEU A 115 3.08 -5.38 1.32
C LEU A 115 4.09 -4.33 1.81
N LEU A 116 3.58 -3.30 2.48
CA LEU A 116 4.37 -2.39 3.30
C LEU A 116 4.04 -2.66 4.75
N PHE A 117 5.06 -2.71 5.61
CA PHE A 117 4.86 -2.90 7.04
C PHE A 117 6.00 -2.30 7.86
N GLY A 118 5.69 -1.83 9.06
CA GLY A 118 6.68 -1.21 9.94
C GLY A 118 6.15 -1.00 11.35
N ASP A 119 7.06 -0.57 12.22
CA ASP A 119 6.85 -0.45 13.68
C ASP A 119 7.26 0.92 14.25
N GLY A 120 7.41 1.92 13.37
CA GLY A 120 7.90 3.25 13.74
C GLY A 120 9.41 3.34 13.95
N GLN A 121 10.14 2.21 13.94
CA GLN A 121 11.61 2.17 13.94
C GLN A 121 12.17 1.75 12.59
N SER A 122 11.52 0.78 11.95
CA SER A 122 11.89 0.18 10.69
C SER A 122 10.70 0.07 9.75
N LEU A 123 10.98 0.06 8.46
CA LEU A 123 9.99 -0.03 7.39
C LEU A 123 10.48 -1.05 6.37
N TYR A 124 9.58 -1.94 5.96
CA TYR A 124 9.85 -2.99 5.01
C TYR A 124 8.86 -2.96 3.86
N TYR A 125 9.35 -3.30 2.68
CA TYR A 125 8.56 -3.60 1.49
C TYR A 125 8.77 -5.07 1.11
N ALA A 126 7.69 -5.78 0.84
CA ALA A 126 7.71 -7.14 0.31
C ALA A 126 6.82 -7.26 -0.92
N SER A 127 7.21 -8.09 -1.88
CA SER A 127 6.36 -8.46 -3.02
C SER A 127 6.66 -9.87 -3.48
N ASN A 128 5.61 -10.64 -3.82
CA ASN A 128 5.74 -11.93 -4.51
C ASN A 128 5.87 -11.77 -6.04
N ARG A 129 6.09 -10.54 -6.50
CA ARG A 129 6.48 -10.22 -7.85
C ARG A 129 7.84 -9.56 -7.83
N HIS A 130 8.63 -9.89 -8.84
CA HIS A 130 9.99 -9.41 -8.97
C HIS A 130 10.27 -9.11 -10.43
N ARG A 131 11.23 -8.21 -10.67
CA ARG A 131 11.77 -8.04 -12.01
C ARG A 131 12.43 -9.35 -12.44
N PRO A 132 12.39 -9.72 -13.73
CA PRO A 132 13.05 -10.93 -14.22
C PRO A 132 14.50 -11.03 -13.70
N GLY A 133 14.85 -12.17 -13.10
CA GLY A 133 16.19 -12.42 -12.55
C GLY A 133 16.45 -11.92 -11.13
N ALA A 134 15.49 -11.25 -10.48
CA ALA A 134 15.60 -10.90 -9.06
C ALA A 134 14.90 -11.95 -8.17
N PRO A 135 15.46 -12.32 -7.00
CA PRO A 135 14.73 -13.15 -6.04
C PRO A 135 13.50 -12.40 -5.52
N THR A 136 12.50 -13.13 -5.00
CA THR A 136 11.45 -12.55 -4.13
C THR A 136 12.13 -11.74 -3.03
N ARG A 137 11.80 -10.45 -2.91
CA ARG A 137 12.50 -9.56 -1.97
C ARG A 137 11.57 -9.00 -0.93
N VAL A 138 11.93 -9.26 0.32
CA VAL A 138 11.64 -8.35 1.42
C VAL A 138 12.84 -7.43 1.55
N ILE A 139 12.63 -6.11 1.50
CA ILE A 139 13.69 -5.10 1.62
C ILE A 139 13.36 -4.15 2.76
N ALA A 140 14.38 -3.78 3.53
CA ALA A 140 14.29 -2.65 4.44
C ALA A 140 14.38 -1.34 3.63
N LEU A 141 13.51 -0.38 3.95
CA LEU A 141 13.48 0.94 3.33
C LEU A 141 14.24 1.96 4.20
N SER A 142 15.14 2.70 3.55
CA SER A 142 15.79 3.87 4.15
C SER A 142 14.80 5.03 4.30
N PRO A 143 15.10 6.06 5.11
CA PRO A 143 14.33 7.29 5.10
C PRO A 143 14.15 7.84 3.67
N GLY A 144 12.92 8.26 3.32
CA GLY A 144 12.57 8.67 1.97
C GLY A 144 11.08 8.82 1.73
N ILE A 145 10.72 9.23 0.51
CA ILE A 145 9.33 9.31 0.03
C ILE A 145 9.13 8.22 -1.01
N TYR A 146 8.14 7.37 -0.78
CA TYR A 146 7.84 6.21 -1.59
C TYR A 146 6.41 6.27 -2.12
N GLY A 147 6.21 5.75 -3.32
CA GLY A 147 4.90 5.58 -3.90
C GLY A 147 4.70 4.15 -4.37
N LEU A 148 3.53 3.59 -4.08
CA LEU A 148 3.17 2.22 -4.38
C LEU A 148 1.75 2.19 -4.92
N SER A 149 1.61 1.81 -6.19
CA SER A 149 0.31 1.48 -6.76
C SER A 149 0.20 -0.03 -6.98
N ASN A 150 -0.26 -0.45 -8.16
CA ASN A 150 -0.52 -1.85 -8.48
C ASN A 150 0.63 -2.53 -9.21
N HIS A 151 1.86 -2.10 -8.96
CA HIS A 151 3.07 -2.71 -9.49
C HIS A 151 4.16 -2.63 -8.41
N LEU A 152 5.43 -2.85 -8.76
CA LEU A 152 6.56 -2.72 -7.84
C LEU A 152 6.66 -1.30 -7.26
N LEU A 153 7.22 -1.19 -6.06
CA LEU A 153 7.54 0.07 -5.40
C LEU A 153 8.23 1.06 -6.34
N ASP A 154 7.79 2.32 -6.32
CA ASP A 154 8.30 3.42 -7.14
C ASP A 154 8.30 3.15 -8.65
N THR A 155 7.42 2.26 -9.13
CA THR A 155 7.13 2.21 -10.57
C THR A 155 6.60 3.59 -10.99
N PRO A 156 7.21 4.25 -12.01
CA PRO A 156 6.98 5.66 -12.30
C PRO A 156 5.69 5.87 -13.09
N TRP A 157 4.56 5.45 -12.53
CA TRP A 157 3.25 5.73 -13.09
C TRP A 157 2.87 7.19 -12.78
N PRO A 158 2.10 7.86 -13.67
CA PRO A 158 1.77 9.27 -13.51
C PRO A 158 1.23 9.65 -12.12
N LYS A 159 0.24 8.93 -11.59
CA LYS A 159 -0.27 9.17 -10.22
C LYS A 159 0.76 8.95 -9.11
N VAL A 160 1.67 8.00 -9.29
CA VAL A 160 2.71 7.70 -8.29
C VAL A 160 3.68 8.87 -8.23
N GLU A 161 4.15 9.34 -9.39
CA GLU A 161 5.05 10.49 -9.47
C GLU A 161 4.37 11.79 -9.01
N HIS A 162 3.11 12.01 -9.42
CA HIS A 162 2.30 13.12 -8.95
C HIS A 162 2.18 13.12 -7.42
N CYS A 163 1.76 12.00 -6.81
CA CYS A 163 1.57 11.92 -5.37
C CYS A 163 2.87 12.08 -4.60
N LYS A 164 3.99 11.51 -5.10
CA LYS A 164 5.32 11.71 -4.48
C LYS A 164 5.77 13.16 -4.56
N ALA A 165 5.51 13.84 -5.68
CA ALA A 165 5.83 15.25 -5.84
C ALA A 165 4.98 16.13 -4.90
N SER A 166 3.68 15.88 -4.80
CA SER A 166 2.77 16.59 -3.91
C SER A 166 3.13 16.36 -2.43
N MET A 167 3.36 15.10 -2.03
CA MET A 167 3.83 14.76 -0.69
C MET A 167 5.14 15.49 -0.36
N ARG A 168 6.12 15.54 -1.28
CA ARG A 168 7.36 16.28 -1.05
C ARG A 168 7.13 17.76 -0.79
N LYS A 169 6.29 18.42 -1.60
CA LYS A 169 5.95 19.84 -1.40
C LYS A 169 5.33 20.10 -0.03
N LEU A 170 4.42 19.23 0.42
CA LEU A 170 3.79 19.34 1.74
C LEU A 170 4.81 19.21 2.87
N LEU A 171 5.76 18.27 2.74
CA LEU A 171 6.80 18.05 3.75
C LEU A 171 7.84 19.17 3.78
N ASP A 172 8.21 19.71 2.62
CA ASP A 172 9.17 20.81 2.49
C ASP A 172 8.64 22.11 3.12
N ALA A 173 7.31 22.29 3.17
CA ALA A 173 6.68 23.38 3.91
C ALA A 173 6.85 23.24 5.44
N GLY A 174 7.12 22.03 5.94
CA GLY A 174 7.36 21.75 7.36
C GLY A 174 6.11 21.90 8.25
N GLU A 175 4.93 21.94 7.64
CA GLU A 175 3.66 22.14 8.34
C GLU A 175 3.19 20.86 9.06
N THR A 176 2.33 21.04 10.05
CA THR A 176 1.72 19.93 10.81
C THR A 176 0.21 20.00 10.66
N GLY A 177 -0.49 18.87 10.84
CA GLY A 177 -1.92 18.80 10.49
C GLY A 177 -2.08 18.78 8.97
N LEU A 178 -1.46 17.77 8.35
CA LEU A 178 -1.42 17.60 6.88
C LEU A 178 -2.68 16.90 6.35
N ASP A 179 -3.64 16.57 7.23
CA ASP A 179 -4.79 15.73 6.94
C ASP A 179 -5.64 16.25 5.77
N ASP A 180 -6.05 17.53 5.79
CA ASP A 180 -6.84 18.12 4.70
C ASP A 180 -6.10 18.03 3.34
N GLN A 181 -4.81 18.39 3.31
CA GLN A 181 -4.02 18.34 2.08
C GLN A 181 -3.79 16.91 1.58
N LEU A 182 -3.65 15.95 2.49
CA LEU A 182 -3.56 14.54 2.14
C LEU A 182 -4.89 14.00 1.61
N PHE A 183 -6.03 14.41 2.17
CA PHE A 183 -7.35 14.06 1.64
C PHE A 183 -7.61 14.69 0.27
N GLU A 184 -7.24 15.95 0.07
CA GLU A 184 -7.30 16.60 -1.25
C GLU A 184 -6.46 15.85 -2.28
N LEU A 185 -5.23 15.46 -1.91
CA LEU A 185 -4.36 14.64 -2.77
C LEU A 185 -5.01 13.31 -3.13
N LEU A 186 -5.60 12.62 -2.14
CA LEU A 186 -6.28 11.34 -2.35
C LEU A 186 -7.59 11.46 -3.11
N ALA A 187 -8.20 12.65 -3.19
CA ALA A 187 -9.41 12.90 -3.95
C ALA A 187 -9.16 13.28 -5.43
N ASP A 188 -7.89 13.42 -5.84
CA ASP A 188 -7.55 13.86 -7.19
C ASP A 188 -7.98 12.84 -8.26
N ARG A 189 -8.80 13.32 -9.20
CA ARG A 189 -9.34 12.57 -10.34
C ARG A 189 -8.70 12.94 -11.67
N ALA A 190 -7.64 13.77 -11.67
CA ALA A 190 -6.93 14.16 -12.87
C ALA A 190 -6.41 12.93 -13.63
N LEU A 191 -6.66 12.91 -14.94
CA LEU A 191 -6.17 11.87 -15.84
C LEU A 191 -4.83 12.31 -16.44
N ALA A 192 -3.92 11.37 -16.60
CA ALA A 192 -2.67 11.61 -17.31
C ALA A 192 -2.91 11.70 -18.83
N ALA A 193 -2.01 12.41 -19.53
CA ALA A 193 -2.00 12.43 -20.98
C ALA A 193 -1.62 11.04 -21.54
N ASP A 194 -2.10 10.71 -22.73
CA ASP A 194 -1.88 9.40 -23.35
C ASP A 194 -0.41 9.02 -23.49
N GLU A 195 0.43 10.02 -23.80
CA GLU A 195 1.88 9.86 -23.95
C GLU A 195 2.60 9.50 -22.65
N ASP A 196 2.00 9.81 -21.51
CA ASP A 196 2.53 9.50 -20.18
C ASP A 196 1.97 8.18 -19.61
N LEU A 197 1.02 7.55 -20.31
CA LEU A 197 0.41 6.31 -19.84
C LEU A 197 1.38 5.13 -19.91
N PRO A 198 1.39 4.25 -18.90
CA PRO A 198 2.20 3.05 -18.95
C PRO A 198 1.65 2.08 -20.00
N GLN A 199 2.54 1.37 -20.69
CA GLN A 199 2.17 0.34 -21.66
C GLN A 199 2.11 -1.03 -20.98
N THR A 200 1.05 -1.32 -20.20
CA THR A 200 0.97 -2.58 -19.43
C THR A 200 0.19 -3.71 -20.10
N GLY A 201 -0.20 -3.52 -21.37
CA GLY A 201 -1.03 -4.48 -22.12
C GLY A 201 -2.54 -4.34 -21.85
N VAL A 202 -2.95 -3.31 -21.12
CA VAL A 202 -4.34 -2.94 -20.90
C VAL A 202 -4.78 -1.92 -21.97
N ALA A 203 -6.06 -1.92 -22.34
CA ALA A 203 -6.62 -0.96 -23.30
C ALA A 203 -6.43 0.50 -22.83
N VAL A 204 -6.16 1.41 -23.76
CA VAL A 204 -5.81 2.81 -23.46
C VAL A 204 -6.84 3.53 -22.59
N ASP A 205 -8.13 3.34 -22.83
CA ASP A 205 -9.19 3.97 -22.03
C ASP A 205 -9.15 3.52 -20.57
N ARG A 206 -8.79 2.26 -20.35
CA ARG A 206 -8.59 1.73 -19.01
C ARG A 206 -7.27 2.22 -18.43
N GLU A 207 -6.19 2.37 -19.19
CA GLU A 207 -4.97 3.01 -18.68
C GLU A 207 -5.21 4.46 -18.24
N ARG A 208 -6.00 5.25 -19.01
CA ARG A 208 -6.44 6.60 -18.62
C ARG A 208 -7.16 6.57 -17.28
N MET A 209 -8.22 5.79 -17.16
CA MET A 209 -8.98 5.67 -15.91
C MET A 209 -8.10 5.27 -14.73
N LEU A 210 -7.13 4.38 -14.96
CA LEU A 210 -6.23 3.87 -13.92
C LEU A 210 -5.09 4.84 -13.56
N SER A 211 -4.92 5.91 -14.33
CA SER A 211 -3.90 6.94 -14.15
C SER A 211 -4.24 7.97 -13.08
N SER A 212 -5.51 8.08 -12.66
CA SER A 212 -5.91 9.00 -11.58
C SER A 212 -5.60 8.42 -10.19
N THR A 213 -5.47 9.32 -9.22
CA THR A 213 -5.30 8.97 -7.81
C THR A 213 -6.59 8.37 -7.22
N PHE A 214 -7.75 8.88 -7.63
CA PHE A 214 -9.07 8.36 -7.28
C PHE A 214 -9.89 8.03 -8.54
N ILE A 215 -10.56 6.89 -8.52
CA ILE A 215 -11.35 6.36 -9.64
C ILE A 215 -12.83 6.36 -9.26
#